data_AF-A0A1G5SJI4-F1
#
_entry.id   AF-A0A1G5SJI4-F1
#
_cell.length_a   1.000
_cell.length_b   1.000
_cell.length_c   1.000
_cell.angle_alpha   90.00
_cell.angle_beta   90.00
_cell.angle_gamma   90.00
#
_symmetry.space_group_name_H-M   'P 1'
#
loop_
_entity.id
_entity.type
_entity.pdbx_description
1 polymer ?
#
loop_
_entity_poly.entity_id
_entity_poly.type
_entity_poly.pdbx_seq_one_letter_code
_entity_poly.pdbx_strand_id
1 'polypeptide(L)'
;NSLESNPAFEIFQSKKLEYGQRLRFSESPSIEFKQFSTKHVQEYMKNIIPEYISAFANTQGGYLFIGVDDESIILGCPKDNVDRDSLKTVTNEAISKLPVFHFCSSKDKDKVSYETRVIDVFQGGNLYGYLCVIKVEPFCCAVFSEAPISWMVDKKKGVYRLNTEEWVHMMVDVGPVSPDHLKYTPKFLWKELCSQHKRLKDLVKQQIRSFSCGLLILSRSWAVDLNLEEKQEVICDALLIAQNSPPILYTILGEQDEQGQDYCTRTAFTLKQKLVNTGGYTGRVCVMTKVLCLSSQNNNKTSGGSVSPIDYPSSYNLANIQEMQDLLQALVIVLLNFRSFLSDQLGCEILNLLTAQQYEILSKSLRKTRELFVHGLPGSGKTIIAMKIMEKIRNTFHCETDRILYICENQPLRDFIQ
;
A
#
# COMPACT_ATOMS: atom_id res chain seq x y z
N ASN A 1 -18.63 15.04 -18.14
CA ASN A 1 -19.04 13.63 -18.26
C ASN A 1 -18.38 13.01 -19.48
N SER A 2 -17.21 12.38 -19.32
CA SER A 2 -16.48 11.69 -20.40
C SER A 2 -17.19 10.42 -20.89
N LEU A 3 -17.96 9.76 -20.02
CA LEU A 3 -18.75 8.56 -20.36
C LEU A 3 -19.93 8.86 -21.29
N GLU A 4 -20.53 10.05 -21.20
CA GLU A 4 -21.68 10.44 -22.04
C GLU A 4 -21.29 10.85 -23.46
N SER A 5 -20.02 11.15 -23.69
CA SER A 5 -19.45 11.45 -25.02
C SER A 5 -18.86 10.21 -25.73
N ASN A 6 -18.91 9.03 -25.10
CA ASN A 6 -18.36 7.79 -25.65
C ASN A 6 -19.34 7.16 -26.66
N PRO A 7 -18.91 6.66 -27.83
CA PRO A 7 -19.79 5.93 -28.77
C PRO A 7 -20.53 4.73 -28.14
N ALA A 8 -20.01 4.16 -27.05
CA ALA A 8 -20.70 3.15 -26.24
C ALA A 8 -22.04 3.67 -25.65
N PHE A 9 -22.13 4.97 -25.35
CA PHE A 9 -23.35 5.58 -24.82
C PHE A 9 -24.48 5.57 -25.84
N GLU A 10 -24.19 5.73 -27.14
CA GLU A 10 -25.22 5.64 -28.19
C GLU A 10 -25.85 4.26 -28.23
N ILE A 11 -25.01 3.21 -28.16
CA ILE A 11 -25.51 1.83 -28.09
C ILE A 11 -26.28 1.59 -26.80
N PHE A 12 -25.78 2.08 -25.66
CA PHE A 12 -26.47 2.01 -24.38
C PHE A 12 -27.85 2.69 -24.41
N GLN A 13 -28.01 3.77 -25.18
CA GLN A 13 -29.29 4.45 -25.38
C GLN A 13 -30.23 3.76 -26.38
N SER A 14 -29.75 2.77 -27.13
CA SER A 14 -30.54 2.08 -28.14
C SER A 14 -31.66 1.22 -27.53
N LYS A 15 -32.78 1.15 -28.24
CA LYS A 15 -33.89 0.24 -27.93
C LYS A 15 -33.83 -1.05 -28.75
N LYS A 16 -33.14 -1.04 -29.89
CA LYS A 16 -33.13 -2.11 -30.88
C LYS A 16 -31.77 -2.23 -31.54
N LEU A 17 -31.28 -3.44 -31.70
CA LEU A 17 -30.06 -3.77 -32.44
C LEU A 17 -30.33 -4.96 -33.38
N GLU A 18 -29.48 -5.14 -34.38
CA GLU A 18 -29.59 -6.24 -35.34
C GLU A 18 -28.49 -7.29 -35.07
N TYR A 19 -28.86 -8.57 -35.15
CA TYR A 19 -27.93 -9.70 -35.04
C TYR A 19 -26.91 -9.64 -36.18
N GLY A 20 -25.63 -9.85 -35.87
CA GLY A 20 -24.54 -9.75 -36.83
C GLY A 20 -24.10 -8.31 -37.14
N GLN A 21 -24.72 -7.30 -36.52
CA GLN A 21 -24.28 -5.92 -36.65
C GLN A 21 -22.90 -5.73 -36.00
N ARG A 22 -21.96 -5.15 -36.74
CA ARG A 22 -20.64 -4.76 -36.21
C ARG A 22 -20.70 -3.39 -35.54
N LEU A 23 -20.22 -3.29 -34.30
CA LEU A 23 -20.07 -2.03 -33.59
C LEU A 23 -18.93 -1.20 -34.21
N ARG A 24 -19.08 0.12 -34.20
CA ARG A 24 -18.11 1.07 -34.77
C ARG A 24 -16.96 1.43 -33.81
N PHE A 25 -16.78 0.65 -32.75
CA PHE A 25 -15.75 0.82 -31.75
C PHE A 25 -15.29 -0.56 -31.25
N SER A 26 -14.07 -0.59 -30.71
CA SER A 26 -13.44 -1.77 -30.13
C SER A 26 -13.43 -1.69 -28.61
N GLU A 27 -12.98 -2.76 -27.96
CA GLU A 27 -12.64 -2.74 -26.55
C GLU A 27 -11.60 -1.66 -26.24
N SER A 28 -11.68 -1.14 -25.02
CA SER A 28 -10.82 -0.09 -24.50
C SER A 28 -10.77 -0.18 -22.97
N PRO A 29 -9.94 0.61 -22.28
CA PRO A 29 -9.96 0.64 -20.81
C PRO A 29 -11.32 0.99 -20.17
N SER A 30 -12.30 1.47 -20.95
CA SER A 30 -13.66 1.82 -20.50
C SER A 30 -14.76 1.03 -21.23
N ILE A 31 -14.41 0.05 -22.07
CA ILE A 31 -15.37 -0.75 -22.86
C ILE A 31 -14.86 -2.18 -22.92
N GLU A 32 -15.65 -3.13 -22.42
CA GLU A 32 -15.37 -4.57 -22.51
C GLU A 32 -16.52 -5.30 -23.22
N PHE A 33 -16.18 -6.23 -24.09
CA PHE A 33 -17.11 -7.13 -24.77
C PHE A 33 -17.01 -8.54 -24.22
N LYS A 34 -18.17 -9.17 -24.04
CA LYS A 34 -18.27 -10.58 -23.66
C LYS A 34 -19.38 -11.24 -24.42
N GLN A 35 -19.10 -12.37 -25.05
CA GLN A 35 -20.15 -13.22 -25.62
C GLN A 35 -20.83 -14.05 -24.52
N PHE A 36 -22.08 -14.45 -24.74
CA PHE A 36 -22.78 -15.34 -23.79
C PHE A 36 -22.29 -16.78 -23.90
N SER A 37 -22.21 -17.48 -22.75
CA SER A 37 -22.16 -18.94 -22.75
C SER A 37 -23.50 -19.52 -23.19
N THR A 38 -23.49 -20.45 -24.14
CA THR A 38 -24.69 -20.93 -24.86
C THR A 38 -25.67 -21.74 -24.01
N LYS A 39 -25.29 -22.20 -22.81
CA LYS A 39 -26.14 -23.08 -21.98
C LYS A 39 -26.54 -22.54 -20.61
N HIS A 40 -25.77 -21.62 -20.02
CA HIS A 40 -26.01 -21.14 -18.65
C HIS A 40 -25.77 -19.63 -18.50
N VAL A 41 -26.60 -18.84 -19.17
CA VAL A 41 -26.46 -17.37 -19.28
C VAL A 41 -26.40 -16.68 -17.92
N GLN A 42 -27.31 -17.03 -17.01
CA GLN A 42 -27.37 -16.42 -15.69
C GLN A 42 -26.16 -16.77 -14.82
N GLU A 43 -25.70 -18.02 -14.87
CA GLU A 43 -24.51 -18.46 -14.14
C GLU A 43 -23.23 -17.82 -14.68
N TYR A 44 -23.13 -17.74 -16.01
CA TYR A 44 -22.05 -17.03 -16.69
C TYR A 44 -21.98 -15.57 -16.24
N MET A 45 -23.11 -14.85 -16.24
CA MET A 45 -23.17 -13.46 -15.77
C MET A 45 -22.75 -13.33 -14.30
N LYS A 46 -23.19 -14.25 -13.42
CA LYS A 46 -22.77 -14.24 -12.01
C LYS A 46 -21.26 -14.34 -11.84
N ASN A 47 -20.57 -15.01 -12.76
CA ASN A 47 -19.12 -15.23 -12.69
C ASN A 47 -18.32 -14.06 -13.29
N ILE A 48 -18.77 -13.47 -14.40
CA ILE A 48 -17.99 -12.41 -15.08
C ILE A 48 -18.24 -11.02 -14.51
N ILE A 49 -19.46 -10.74 -14.02
CA ILE A 49 -19.83 -9.40 -13.53
C ILE A 49 -18.87 -8.92 -12.43
N PRO A 50 -18.54 -9.73 -11.40
CA PRO A 50 -17.69 -9.24 -10.32
C PRO A 50 -16.32 -8.73 -10.74
N GLU A 51 -15.67 -9.42 -11.69
CA GLU A 51 -14.35 -9.06 -12.20
C GLU A 51 -14.38 -7.71 -12.92
N TYR A 52 -15.27 -7.56 -13.91
CA TYR A 52 -15.31 -6.37 -14.75
C TYR A 52 -15.89 -5.14 -14.04
N ILE A 53 -16.92 -5.33 -13.21
CA ILE A 53 -17.51 -4.20 -12.46
C ILE A 53 -16.51 -3.67 -11.43
N SER A 54 -15.75 -4.54 -10.75
CA SER A 54 -14.66 -4.13 -9.86
C SER A 54 -13.59 -3.35 -10.64
N ALA A 55 -13.17 -3.83 -11.81
CA ALA A 55 -12.17 -3.15 -12.63
C ALA A 55 -12.63 -1.75 -13.09
N PHE A 56 -13.86 -1.61 -13.59
CA PHE A 56 -14.39 -0.31 -14.02
C PHE A 56 -14.58 0.66 -12.84
N ALA A 57 -15.11 0.17 -11.72
CA ALA A 57 -15.35 0.99 -10.54
C ALA A 57 -14.04 1.54 -9.94
N ASN A 58 -12.97 0.75 -9.96
CA ASN A 58 -11.64 1.15 -9.46
C ASN A 58 -10.84 2.03 -10.45
N THR A 59 -11.39 2.31 -11.63
CA THR A 59 -10.74 3.14 -12.66
C THR A 59 -11.63 4.35 -13.00
N GLN A 60 -11.86 4.65 -14.28
CA GLN A 60 -12.62 5.84 -14.72
C GLN A 60 -14.08 5.50 -15.07
N GLY A 61 -14.59 4.37 -14.57
CA GLY A 61 -15.87 3.81 -14.99
C GLY A 61 -15.80 3.20 -16.39
N GLY A 62 -16.93 2.69 -16.88
CA GLY A 62 -16.97 2.06 -18.20
C GLY A 62 -18.26 1.33 -18.51
N TYR A 63 -18.21 0.54 -19.58
CA TYR A 63 -19.32 -0.22 -20.13
C TYR A 63 -18.93 -1.68 -20.32
N LEU A 64 -19.71 -2.59 -19.73
CA LEU A 64 -19.63 -4.02 -20.03
C LEU A 64 -20.77 -4.40 -20.97
N PHE A 65 -20.45 -4.89 -22.17
CA PHE A 65 -21.43 -5.42 -23.12
C PHE A 65 -21.40 -6.95 -23.10
N ILE A 66 -22.51 -7.58 -22.73
CA ILE A 66 -22.68 -9.03 -22.70
C ILE A 66 -23.64 -9.44 -23.82
N GLY A 67 -23.11 -10.19 -24.78
CA GLY A 67 -23.70 -10.55 -26.07
C GLY A 67 -22.99 -9.93 -27.28
N VAL A 68 -21.74 -9.49 -27.13
CA VAL A 68 -20.87 -9.03 -28.23
C VAL A 68 -19.62 -9.90 -28.24
N ASP A 69 -19.18 -10.36 -29.41
CA ASP A 69 -17.93 -11.11 -29.52
C ASP A 69 -16.69 -10.21 -29.58
N ASP A 70 -15.52 -10.84 -29.56
CA ASP A 70 -14.21 -10.16 -29.58
C ASP A 70 -13.95 -9.43 -30.92
N GLU A 71 -14.74 -9.70 -31.96
CA GLU A 71 -14.68 -9.03 -33.27
C GLU A 71 -15.64 -7.82 -33.37
N SER A 72 -16.23 -7.42 -32.23
CA SER A 72 -17.23 -6.34 -32.12
C SER A 72 -18.57 -6.65 -32.79
N ILE A 73 -18.95 -7.92 -32.95
CA ILE A 73 -20.20 -8.34 -33.60
C ILE A 73 -21.28 -8.61 -32.53
N ILE A 74 -22.48 -8.05 -32.75
CA ILE A 74 -23.63 -8.26 -31.85
C ILE A 74 -24.21 -9.66 -32.10
N LEU A 75 -24.12 -10.51 -31.10
CA LEU A 75 -24.68 -11.86 -31.11
C LEU A 75 -25.93 -11.96 -30.22
N GLY A 76 -25.93 -11.29 -29.06
CA GLY A 76 -26.97 -11.41 -28.05
C GLY A 76 -27.08 -12.82 -27.44
N CYS A 77 -28.08 -13.01 -26.57
CA CYS A 77 -28.51 -14.32 -26.07
C CYS A 77 -29.88 -14.67 -26.65
N PRO A 78 -30.11 -15.90 -27.15
CA PRO A 78 -31.43 -16.36 -27.55
C PRO A 78 -32.49 -16.11 -26.47
N LYS A 79 -33.65 -15.56 -26.87
CA LYS A 79 -34.78 -15.26 -25.98
C LYS A 79 -35.37 -16.49 -25.28
N ASP A 80 -35.13 -17.69 -25.80
CA ASP A 80 -35.66 -18.94 -25.25
C ASP A 80 -34.86 -19.41 -24.02
N ASN A 81 -33.65 -18.89 -23.82
CA ASN A 81 -32.77 -19.25 -22.71
C ASN A 81 -32.91 -18.32 -21.49
N VAL A 82 -33.45 -17.11 -21.70
CA VAL A 82 -33.44 -16.04 -20.70
C VAL A 82 -34.45 -14.95 -21.06
N ASP A 83 -35.04 -14.32 -20.05
CA ASP A 83 -35.91 -13.15 -20.20
C ASP A 83 -35.24 -11.84 -19.72
N ARG A 84 -35.84 -10.71 -20.06
CA ARG A 84 -35.32 -9.38 -19.74
C ARG A 84 -35.16 -9.11 -18.24
N ASP A 85 -36.12 -9.55 -17.43
CA ASP A 85 -36.16 -9.22 -16.01
C ASP A 85 -35.18 -10.10 -15.24
N SER A 86 -34.97 -11.35 -15.66
CA SER A 86 -33.95 -12.19 -15.06
C SER A 86 -32.52 -11.71 -15.33
N LEU A 87 -32.20 -11.17 -16.51
CA LEU A 87 -30.88 -10.52 -16.77
C LEU A 87 -30.62 -9.36 -15.82
N LYS A 88 -31.61 -8.48 -15.61
CA LYS A 88 -31.51 -7.36 -14.67
C LYS A 88 -31.36 -7.84 -13.23
N THR A 89 -32.14 -8.84 -12.85
CA THR A 89 -32.13 -9.42 -11.50
C THR A 89 -30.77 -10.02 -11.17
N VAL A 90 -30.24 -10.85 -12.07
CA VAL A 90 -28.91 -11.47 -11.93
C VAL A 90 -27.81 -10.42 -11.86
N THR A 91 -27.92 -9.36 -12.66
CA THR A 91 -26.96 -8.25 -12.61
C THR A 91 -26.96 -7.56 -11.25
N ASN A 92 -28.15 -7.20 -10.77
CA ASN A 92 -28.31 -6.51 -9.48
C ASN A 92 -27.82 -7.39 -8.31
N GLU A 93 -28.15 -8.68 -8.34
CA GLU A 93 -27.69 -9.66 -7.36
C GLU A 93 -26.16 -9.81 -7.36
N ALA A 94 -25.53 -9.90 -8.54
CA ALA A 94 -24.07 -10.03 -8.65
C ALA A 94 -23.35 -8.77 -8.14
N ILE A 95 -23.80 -7.57 -8.54
CA ILE A 95 -23.16 -6.31 -8.14
C ILE A 95 -23.38 -6.01 -6.65
N SER A 96 -24.56 -6.33 -6.11
CA SER A 96 -24.86 -6.10 -4.69
C SER A 96 -24.01 -6.95 -3.71
N LYS A 97 -23.39 -8.03 -4.20
CA LYS A 97 -22.51 -8.90 -3.41
C LYS A 97 -21.04 -8.49 -3.44
N LEU A 98 -20.67 -7.48 -4.25
CA LEU A 98 -19.28 -7.03 -4.34
C LEU A 98 -18.84 -6.40 -3.02
N PRO A 99 -17.74 -6.88 -2.43
CA PRO A 99 -17.18 -6.22 -1.26
C PRO A 99 -16.67 -4.84 -1.64
N VAL A 100 -17.07 -3.82 -0.89
CA VAL A 100 -16.58 -2.45 -1.05
C VAL A 100 -15.89 -2.00 0.23
N PHE A 101 -14.87 -1.17 0.09
CA PHE A 101 -14.19 -0.55 1.21
C PHE A 101 -14.02 0.94 0.95
N HIS A 102 -14.45 1.76 1.92
CA HIS A 102 -14.30 3.21 1.87
C HIS A 102 -13.12 3.68 2.73
N PHE A 103 -12.22 4.44 2.10
CA PHE A 103 -11.22 5.24 2.81
C PHE A 103 -11.74 6.63 3.20
N CYS A 104 -12.82 7.09 2.56
CA CYS A 104 -13.45 8.37 2.81
C CYS A 104 -14.60 8.25 3.84
N SER A 105 -15.00 9.37 4.43
CA SER A 105 -16.10 9.45 5.41
C SER A 105 -17.50 9.41 4.79
N SER A 106 -17.60 9.30 3.45
CA SER A 106 -18.87 9.25 2.74
C SER A 106 -19.50 7.87 2.90
N LYS A 107 -20.49 7.76 3.79
CA LYS A 107 -21.36 6.58 3.92
C LYS A 107 -22.56 6.61 2.95
N ASP A 108 -22.74 7.73 2.24
CA ASP A 108 -23.87 7.91 1.32
C ASP A 108 -23.67 7.16 -0.01
N LYS A 109 -22.50 6.52 -0.22
CA LYS A 109 -22.12 5.77 -1.43
C LYS A 109 -21.64 4.36 -1.12
N ASP A 110 -22.26 3.68 -0.15
CA ASP A 110 -21.93 2.29 0.24
C ASP A 110 -22.16 1.24 -0.88
N LYS A 111 -22.53 1.66 -2.09
CA LYS A 111 -22.79 0.79 -3.24
C LYS A 111 -22.20 1.36 -4.50
N VAL A 112 -21.74 0.47 -5.37
CA VAL A 112 -21.32 0.81 -6.73
C VAL A 112 -22.49 1.46 -7.47
N SER A 113 -22.25 2.59 -8.13
CA SER A 113 -23.23 3.28 -8.98
C SER A 113 -23.18 2.65 -10.38
N TYR A 114 -24.31 2.11 -10.83
CA TYR A 114 -24.43 1.48 -12.13
C TYR A 114 -25.83 1.63 -12.72
N GLU A 115 -25.93 1.51 -14.04
CA GLU A 115 -27.19 1.43 -14.78
C GLU A 115 -27.15 0.24 -15.73
N THR A 116 -28.13 -0.67 -15.60
CA THR A 116 -28.25 -1.87 -16.43
C THR A 116 -29.31 -1.67 -17.50
N ARG A 117 -28.97 -1.95 -18.75
CA ARG A 117 -29.91 -1.96 -19.87
C ARG A 117 -29.90 -3.30 -20.58
N VAL A 118 -31.08 -3.73 -20.99
CA VAL A 118 -31.28 -4.94 -21.77
C VAL A 118 -31.93 -4.52 -23.08
N ILE A 119 -31.21 -4.70 -24.18
CA ILE A 119 -31.55 -4.19 -25.51
C ILE A 119 -31.99 -5.37 -26.38
N ASP A 120 -33.05 -5.17 -27.16
CA ASP A 120 -33.61 -6.22 -28.02
C ASP A 120 -32.76 -6.40 -29.28
N VAL A 121 -32.38 -7.64 -29.57
CA VAL A 121 -31.61 -8.04 -30.75
C VAL A 121 -32.53 -8.76 -31.72
N PHE A 122 -32.62 -8.26 -32.95
CA PHE A 122 -33.48 -8.80 -33.99
C PHE A 122 -32.68 -9.58 -35.03
N GLN A 123 -33.27 -10.63 -35.58
CA GLN A 123 -32.72 -11.39 -36.71
C GLN A 123 -33.82 -11.62 -37.74
N GLY A 124 -33.63 -11.11 -38.96
CA GLY A 124 -34.63 -11.23 -40.03
C GLY A 124 -35.99 -10.61 -39.67
N GLY A 125 -36.01 -9.52 -38.90
CA GLY A 125 -37.23 -8.83 -38.48
C GLY A 125 -37.94 -9.42 -37.26
N ASN A 126 -37.50 -10.59 -36.76
CA ASN A 126 -38.04 -11.23 -35.56
C ASN A 126 -37.15 -10.97 -34.35
N LEU A 127 -37.73 -10.90 -33.15
CA LEU A 127 -36.96 -10.85 -31.90
C LEU A 127 -36.17 -12.15 -31.74
N TYR A 128 -34.85 -12.07 -31.86
CA TYR A 128 -33.94 -13.19 -31.67
C TYR A 128 -33.60 -13.35 -30.18
N GLY A 129 -33.27 -12.24 -29.52
CA GLY A 129 -32.61 -12.31 -28.23
C GLY A 129 -32.35 -10.97 -27.58
N TYR A 130 -31.46 -10.98 -26.59
CA TYR A 130 -31.16 -9.83 -25.76
C TYR A 130 -29.65 -9.57 -25.65
N LEU A 131 -29.28 -8.29 -25.62
CA LEU A 131 -27.94 -7.80 -25.26
C LEU A 131 -28.04 -7.14 -23.88
N CYS A 132 -27.17 -7.49 -22.94
CA CYS A 132 -27.11 -6.84 -21.64
C CYS A 132 -25.92 -5.86 -21.61
N VAL A 133 -26.18 -4.61 -21.27
CA VAL A 133 -25.16 -3.57 -21.17
C VAL A 133 -25.20 -2.97 -19.77
N ILE A 134 -24.06 -2.93 -19.09
CA ILE A 134 -23.92 -2.39 -17.73
C ILE A 134 -22.99 -1.19 -17.80
N LYS A 135 -23.53 0.00 -17.51
CA LYS A 135 -22.76 1.23 -17.34
C LYS A 135 -22.35 1.34 -15.87
N VAL A 136 -21.06 1.52 -15.60
CA VAL A 136 -20.49 1.66 -14.26
C VAL A 136 -19.86 3.03 -14.13
N GLU A 137 -20.17 3.73 -13.04
CA GLU A 137 -19.50 5.00 -12.71
C GLU A 137 -18.23 4.76 -11.87
N PRO A 138 -17.24 5.67 -11.92
CA PRO A 138 -16.09 5.60 -11.03
C PRO A 138 -16.52 5.57 -9.57
N PHE A 139 -15.91 4.68 -8.80
CA PHE A 139 -16.12 4.58 -7.36
C PHE A 139 -15.05 5.37 -6.60
N CYS A 140 -15.40 5.92 -5.45
CA CYS A 140 -14.50 6.84 -4.72
C CYS A 140 -13.34 6.14 -4.00
N CYS A 141 -13.43 4.82 -3.79
CA CYS A 141 -12.47 4.04 -3.01
C CYS A 141 -12.22 2.68 -3.69
N ALA A 142 -12.33 1.56 -2.97
CA ALA A 142 -12.03 0.24 -3.51
C ALA A 142 -13.27 -0.66 -3.61
N VAL A 143 -13.44 -1.30 -4.75
CA VAL A 143 -14.43 -2.35 -5.02
C VAL A 143 -13.69 -3.63 -5.35
N PHE A 144 -13.99 -4.72 -4.66
CA PHE A 144 -13.38 -6.02 -4.90
C PHE A 144 -14.31 -6.91 -5.73
N SER A 145 -13.75 -7.75 -6.59
CA SER A 145 -14.52 -8.80 -7.29
C SER A 145 -15.01 -9.86 -6.31
N GLU A 146 -14.18 -10.23 -5.34
CA GLU A 146 -14.53 -11.15 -4.25
C GLU A 146 -13.84 -10.75 -2.96
N ALA A 147 -14.27 -11.35 -1.84
CA ALA A 147 -13.54 -11.18 -0.58
C ALA A 147 -12.08 -11.65 -0.75
N PRO A 148 -11.08 -10.89 -0.28
CA PRO A 148 -9.68 -11.27 -0.42
C PRO A 148 -9.41 -12.71 0.04
N ILE A 149 -8.65 -13.45 -0.76
CA ILE A 149 -8.25 -14.82 -0.43
C ILE A 149 -7.04 -14.74 0.49
N SER A 150 -7.27 -14.53 1.77
CA SER A 150 -6.22 -14.41 2.78
C SER A 150 -6.64 -15.06 4.10
N TRP A 151 -5.68 -15.66 4.80
CA TRP A 151 -5.92 -16.49 5.97
C TRP A 151 -5.04 -16.05 7.14
N MET A 152 -5.56 -16.20 8.36
CA MET A 152 -4.83 -15.97 9.61
C MET A 152 -4.88 -17.21 10.50
N VAL A 153 -3.85 -17.36 11.34
CA VAL A 153 -3.77 -18.43 12.34
C VAL A 153 -3.82 -17.81 13.72
N ASP A 154 -4.83 -18.19 14.51
CA ASP A 154 -4.99 -17.76 15.90
C ASP A 154 -5.09 -18.98 16.83
N LYS A 155 -4.57 -18.85 18.06
CA LYS A 155 -4.55 -19.96 19.03
C LYS A 155 -5.95 -20.42 19.46
N LYS A 156 -6.97 -19.55 19.39
CA LYS A 156 -8.36 -19.89 19.73
C LYS A 156 -9.19 -20.24 18.51
N LYS A 157 -9.04 -19.49 17.41
CA LYS A 157 -9.85 -19.65 16.20
C LYS A 157 -9.28 -20.65 15.18
N GLY A 158 -8.03 -21.10 15.35
CA GLY A 158 -7.34 -21.92 14.36
C GLY A 158 -7.04 -21.12 13.09
N VAL A 159 -7.13 -21.77 11.92
CA VAL A 159 -6.97 -21.13 10.60
C VAL A 159 -8.32 -20.55 10.16
N TYR A 160 -8.40 -19.24 9.90
CA TYR A 160 -9.63 -18.59 9.44
C TYR A 160 -9.35 -17.61 8.29
N ARG A 161 -10.32 -17.44 7.38
CA ARG A 161 -10.24 -16.50 6.26
C ARG A 161 -10.55 -15.09 6.76
N LEU A 162 -9.73 -14.13 6.36
CA LEU A 162 -9.97 -12.71 6.65
C LEU A 162 -11.18 -12.21 5.86
N ASN A 163 -12.00 -11.37 6.50
CA ASN A 163 -12.99 -10.60 5.75
C ASN A 163 -12.31 -9.40 5.05
N THR A 164 -13.02 -8.75 4.12
CA THR A 164 -12.47 -7.64 3.32
C THR A 164 -12.01 -6.48 4.19
N GLU A 165 -12.76 -6.10 5.22
CA GLU A 165 -12.41 -4.99 6.11
C GLU A 165 -11.14 -5.28 6.92
N GLU A 166 -11.07 -6.45 7.55
CA GLU A 166 -9.88 -6.93 8.27
C GLU A 166 -8.66 -6.98 7.34
N TRP A 167 -8.83 -7.55 6.14
CA TRP A 167 -7.75 -7.65 5.17
C TRP A 167 -7.26 -6.28 4.71
N VAL A 168 -8.16 -5.35 4.36
CA VAL A 168 -7.76 -4.00 3.93
C VAL A 168 -7.02 -3.31 5.07
N HIS A 169 -7.55 -3.34 6.30
CA HIS A 169 -6.89 -2.73 7.45
C HIS A 169 -5.49 -3.29 7.73
N MET A 170 -5.27 -4.59 7.51
CA MET A 170 -3.97 -5.22 7.65
C MET A 170 -3.02 -4.87 6.50
N MET A 171 -3.53 -4.82 5.27
CA MET A 171 -2.72 -4.56 4.08
C MET A 171 -2.30 -3.10 3.95
N VAL A 172 -3.16 -2.18 4.36
CA VAL A 172 -2.86 -0.76 4.20
C VAL A 172 -2.02 -0.20 5.34
N ASP A 173 -1.86 -0.88 6.50
CA ASP A 173 -1.20 -0.49 7.79
C ASP A 173 -0.94 1.02 8.03
N VAL A 174 -1.88 1.78 7.51
CA VAL A 174 -2.05 3.21 7.58
C VAL A 174 -3.54 3.27 7.83
N GLY A 175 -3.94 2.99 9.08
CA GLY A 175 -5.27 3.41 9.48
C GLY A 175 -5.44 4.86 9.00
N PRO A 176 -6.61 5.26 8.48
CA PRO A 176 -6.83 6.62 7.97
C PRO A 176 -6.26 7.58 9.00
N VAL A 177 -5.25 8.38 8.63
CA VAL A 177 -4.73 9.42 9.53
C VAL A 177 -5.94 10.26 9.86
N SER A 178 -6.53 10.04 11.04
CA SER A 178 -7.72 10.77 11.43
C SER A 178 -7.27 12.22 11.45
N PRO A 179 -8.06 13.15 10.89
CA PRO A 179 -7.71 14.57 10.86
C PRO A 179 -7.31 15.16 12.23
N ASP A 180 -7.67 14.46 13.32
CA ASP A 180 -7.57 14.97 14.68
C ASP A 180 -6.50 14.31 15.58
N HIS A 181 -5.67 13.36 15.12
CA HIS A 181 -4.68 12.73 16.01
C HIS A 181 -3.36 12.32 15.34
N LEU A 182 -2.26 12.69 15.99
CA LEU A 182 -0.91 12.25 15.70
C LEU A 182 -0.73 10.77 16.07
N LYS A 183 -0.35 9.95 15.09
CA LYS A 183 -0.19 8.49 15.26
C LYS A 183 1.25 8.12 15.57
N TYR A 184 1.43 7.08 16.36
CA TYR A 184 2.74 6.54 16.73
C TYR A 184 2.87 5.13 16.16
N THR A 185 3.92 4.88 15.40
CA THR A 185 4.21 3.57 14.82
C THR A 185 5.70 3.23 14.96
N PRO A 186 6.10 1.98 15.25
CA PRO A 186 5.27 0.88 15.69
C PRO A 186 4.74 1.10 17.13
N LYS A 187 3.45 0.80 17.37
CA LYS A 187 2.82 0.97 18.69
C LYS A 187 3.52 0.17 19.80
N PHE A 188 4.02 -1.02 19.48
CA PHE A 188 4.74 -1.87 20.43
C PHE A 188 6.06 -1.21 20.88
N LEU A 189 6.86 -0.72 19.93
CA LEU A 189 8.13 -0.06 20.22
C LEU A 189 7.91 1.19 21.07
N TRP A 190 6.89 2.00 20.76
CA TRP A 190 6.53 3.16 21.58
C TRP A 190 6.21 2.78 23.04
N LYS A 191 5.36 1.75 23.24
CA LYS A 191 5.02 1.27 24.59
C LYS A 191 6.25 0.76 25.34
N GLU A 192 7.13 0.04 24.64
CA GLU A 192 8.35 -0.51 25.21
C GLU A 192 9.36 0.58 25.61
N LEU A 193 9.62 1.55 24.74
CA LEU A 193 10.54 2.65 25.03
C LEU A 193 10.01 3.52 26.17
N CYS A 194 8.71 3.77 26.22
CA CYS A 194 8.08 4.51 27.31
C CYS A 194 8.13 3.76 28.65
N SER A 195 8.12 2.42 28.65
CA SER A 195 8.26 1.64 29.89
C SER A 195 9.69 1.62 30.41
N GLN A 196 10.68 1.62 29.50
CA GLN A 196 12.11 1.70 29.83
C GLN A 196 12.53 3.11 30.25
N HIS A 197 11.98 4.14 29.60
CA HIS A 197 12.37 5.55 29.79
C HIS A 197 11.16 6.40 30.17
N LYS A 198 10.88 6.52 31.47
CA LYS A 198 9.69 7.23 32.01
C LYS A 198 9.53 8.67 31.48
N ARG A 199 10.64 9.38 31.26
CA ARG A 199 10.66 10.78 30.77
C ARG A 199 10.44 10.94 29.26
N LEU A 200 10.60 9.86 28.49
CA LEU A 200 10.52 9.91 27.03
C LEU A 200 9.16 10.43 26.55
N LYS A 201 8.08 9.95 27.17
CA LYS A 201 6.71 10.30 26.81
C LYS A 201 6.47 11.80 26.91
N ASP A 202 6.92 12.42 28.00
CA ASP A 202 6.70 13.84 28.25
C ASP A 202 7.58 14.70 27.35
N LEU A 203 8.84 14.29 27.14
CA LEU A 203 9.79 14.95 26.25
C LEU A 203 9.29 14.99 24.81
N VAL A 204 8.91 13.83 24.26
CA VAL A 204 8.38 13.72 22.89
C VAL A 204 7.08 14.50 22.75
N LYS A 205 6.15 14.36 23.70
CA LYS A 205 4.90 15.14 23.70
C LYS A 205 5.16 16.63 23.69
N GLN A 206 6.09 17.12 24.49
CA GLN A 206 6.42 18.55 24.53
C GLN A 206 6.90 19.07 23.17
N GLN A 207 7.70 18.27 22.45
CA GLN A 207 8.25 18.66 21.14
C GLN A 207 7.24 18.62 20.00
N ILE A 208 6.19 17.81 20.10
CA ILE A 208 5.21 17.61 19.02
C ILE A 208 3.82 18.20 19.32
N ARG A 209 3.67 18.91 20.44
CA ARG A 209 2.41 19.56 20.88
C ARG A 209 1.78 20.47 19.82
N SER A 210 2.58 21.06 18.94
CA SER A 210 2.14 21.98 17.89
C SER A 210 1.51 21.28 16.68
N PHE A 211 1.59 19.95 16.57
CA PHE A 211 1.11 19.20 15.41
C PHE A 211 -0.20 18.47 15.74
N SER A 212 -1.25 18.74 14.95
CA SER A 212 -2.56 18.12 15.10
C SER A 212 -2.71 16.84 14.25
N CYS A 213 -2.06 16.78 13.09
CA CYS A 213 -2.21 15.71 12.10
C CYS A 213 -0.83 15.23 11.60
N GLY A 214 -0.55 13.94 11.77
CA GLY A 214 0.74 13.38 11.36
C GLY A 214 1.00 11.96 11.84
N LEU A 215 2.16 11.43 11.44
CA LEU A 215 2.69 10.14 11.83
C LEU A 215 4.10 10.31 12.41
N LEU A 216 4.31 9.75 13.60
CA LEU A 216 5.61 9.62 14.24
C LEU A 216 6.08 8.17 14.11
N ILE A 217 7.11 7.96 13.30
CA ILE A 217 7.69 6.66 12.99
C ILE A 217 8.95 6.46 13.84
N LEU A 218 8.86 5.59 14.83
CA LEU A 218 9.94 5.23 15.73
C LEU A 218 10.79 4.10 15.19
N SER A 219 12.09 4.24 15.32
CA SER A 219 13.07 3.18 15.20
C SER A 219 14.02 3.22 16.38
N ARG A 220 14.64 2.08 16.71
CA ARG A 220 15.77 2.07 17.67
C ARG A 220 16.98 2.78 17.10
N SER A 221 17.19 2.68 15.80
CA SER A 221 18.20 3.42 15.08
C SER A 221 17.76 3.55 13.63
N TRP A 222 17.37 4.77 13.25
CA TRP A 222 17.09 5.09 11.85
C TRP A 222 18.36 4.96 11.01
N ALA A 223 19.55 5.16 11.59
CA ALA A 223 20.82 4.90 10.92
C ALA A 223 20.93 3.43 10.49
N VAL A 224 20.69 2.48 11.41
CA VAL A 224 20.73 1.04 11.10
C VAL A 224 19.71 0.65 10.03
N ASP A 225 18.48 1.16 10.11
CA ASP A 225 17.45 0.87 9.11
C ASP A 225 17.77 1.50 7.73
N LEU A 226 18.66 2.49 7.70
CA LEU A 226 19.21 3.10 6.48
C LEU A 226 20.57 2.51 6.09
N ASN A 227 20.97 1.36 6.65
CA ASN A 227 22.25 0.68 6.42
C ASN A 227 23.48 1.52 6.79
N LEU A 228 23.37 2.30 7.87
CA LEU A 228 24.50 2.98 8.53
C LEU A 228 24.77 2.31 9.88
N GLU A 229 25.96 2.55 10.41
CA GLU A 229 26.35 2.08 11.75
C GLU A 229 25.49 2.71 12.86
N GLU A 230 25.11 1.88 13.84
CA GLU A 230 24.41 2.29 15.04
C GLU A 230 25.30 3.19 15.91
N LYS A 231 24.68 4.08 16.68
CA LYS A 231 25.36 4.86 17.70
C LYS A 231 24.86 4.47 19.09
N GLN A 232 25.77 4.05 19.98
CA GLN A 232 25.41 3.43 21.26
C GLN A 232 24.69 4.37 22.23
N GLU A 233 24.96 5.68 22.14
CA GLU A 233 24.38 6.71 23.02
C GLU A 233 22.92 7.05 22.65
N VAL A 234 22.47 6.63 21.46
CA VAL A 234 21.11 6.85 20.95
C VAL A 234 20.18 5.79 21.52
N ILE A 235 19.12 6.22 22.19
CA ILE A 235 18.06 5.34 22.70
C ILE A 235 17.11 4.94 21.58
N CYS A 236 16.69 5.94 20.80
CA CYS A 236 15.84 5.77 19.65
C CYS A 236 15.88 7.01 18.75
N ASP A 237 15.45 6.80 17.52
CA ASP A 237 15.18 7.85 16.54
C ASP A 237 13.68 7.87 16.23
N ALA A 238 13.12 9.04 15.99
CA ALA A 238 11.71 9.21 15.63
C ALA A 238 11.56 10.20 14.47
N LEU A 239 11.03 9.73 13.34
CA LEU A 239 10.74 10.54 12.18
C LEU A 239 9.30 11.03 12.24
N LEU A 240 9.10 12.34 12.33
CA LEU A 240 7.80 12.98 12.25
C LEU A 240 7.50 13.39 10.81
N ILE A 241 6.36 12.93 10.30
CA ILE A 241 5.77 13.38 9.04
C ILE A 241 4.41 13.97 9.38
N ALA A 242 4.27 15.29 9.29
CA ALA A 242 3.08 16.01 9.75
C ALA A 242 2.64 17.05 8.71
N GLN A 243 1.35 17.38 8.74
CA GLN A 243 0.79 18.38 7.84
C GLN A 243 1.34 19.78 8.16
N ASN A 244 1.56 20.58 7.12
CA ASN A 244 2.09 21.94 7.18
C ASN A 244 3.48 22.04 7.84
N SER A 245 4.25 20.94 7.80
CA SER A 245 5.58 20.87 8.37
C SER A 245 6.52 20.08 7.45
N PRO A 246 7.82 20.39 7.45
CA PRO A 246 8.79 19.49 6.84
C PRO A 246 8.93 18.22 7.70
N PRO A 247 9.38 17.10 7.12
CA PRO A 247 9.79 15.94 7.90
C PRO A 247 10.84 16.30 8.95
N ILE A 248 10.67 15.81 10.18
CA ILE A 248 11.59 16.08 11.29
C ILE A 248 12.11 14.77 11.85
N LEU A 249 13.41 14.54 11.76
CA LEU A 249 14.09 13.45 12.45
C LEU A 249 14.51 13.90 13.84
N TYR A 250 13.90 13.28 14.85
CA TYR A 250 14.31 13.41 16.24
C TYR A 250 15.28 12.28 16.60
N THR A 251 16.43 12.62 17.16
CA THR A 251 17.35 11.65 17.77
C THR A 251 17.31 11.82 19.28
N ILE A 252 16.93 10.76 20.00
CA ILE A 252 16.80 10.78 21.46
C ILE A 252 18.01 10.10 22.08
N LEU A 253 18.80 10.87 22.82
CA LEU A 253 19.98 10.42 23.54
C LEU A 253 19.65 10.15 25.02
N GLY A 254 20.35 9.15 25.58
CA GLY A 254 20.31 8.89 27.02
C GLY A 254 21.01 9.99 27.82
N GLU A 255 22.20 10.37 27.36
CA GLU A 255 23.06 11.38 27.98
C GLU A 255 23.46 12.46 26.96
N GLN A 256 24.11 13.52 27.41
CA GLN A 256 24.61 14.57 26.51
C GLN A 256 25.78 14.00 25.72
N ASP A 257 25.77 14.21 24.41
CA ASP A 257 26.82 13.75 23.51
C ASP A 257 27.01 14.78 22.38
N GLU A 258 28.24 15.31 22.29
CA GLU A 258 28.64 16.30 21.30
C GLU A 258 28.55 15.75 19.87
N GLN A 259 28.67 14.43 19.69
CA GLN A 259 28.54 13.77 18.38
C GLN A 259 27.08 13.45 18.01
N GLY A 260 26.12 13.67 18.91
CA GLY A 260 24.72 13.36 18.66
C GLY A 260 24.13 14.16 17.48
N GLN A 261 24.56 15.41 17.31
CA GLN A 261 24.12 16.24 16.19
C GLN A 261 24.68 15.78 14.85
N ASP A 262 25.96 15.38 14.81
CA ASP A 262 26.58 14.83 13.60
C ASP A 262 25.88 13.54 13.15
N TYR A 263 25.62 12.63 14.09
CA TYR A 263 24.84 11.43 13.84
C TYR A 263 23.45 11.74 13.26
N CYS A 264 22.71 12.67 13.87
CA CYS A 264 21.37 13.04 13.45
C CYS A 264 21.40 13.64 12.03
N THR A 265 22.35 14.54 11.75
CA THR A 265 22.55 15.15 10.43
C THR A 265 22.94 14.14 9.37
N ARG A 266 23.87 13.23 9.66
CA ARG A 266 24.26 12.15 8.74
C ARG A 266 23.09 11.23 8.40
N THR A 267 22.29 10.89 9.40
CA THR A 267 21.11 10.02 9.25
C THR A 267 20.03 10.72 8.42
N ALA A 268 19.70 11.98 8.73
CA ALA A 268 18.73 12.78 7.99
C ALA A 268 19.15 13.01 6.53
N PHE A 269 20.44 13.29 6.29
CA PHE A 269 20.99 13.46 4.95
C PHE A 269 20.87 12.17 4.13
N THR A 270 21.24 11.03 4.72
CA THR A 270 21.12 9.71 4.08
C THR A 270 19.66 9.37 3.78
N LEU A 271 18.75 9.64 4.72
CA LEU A 271 17.31 9.47 4.53
C LEU A 271 16.82 10.29 3.34
N LYS A 272 17.17 11.59 3.30
CA LYS A 272 16.81 12.49 2.20
C LYS A 272 17.33 12.00 0.85
N GLN A 273 18.58 11.52 0.78
CA GLN A 273 19.13 10.96 -0.45
C GLN A 273 18.38 9.69 -0.89
N LYS A 274 18.10 8.77 0.04
CA LYS A 274 17.38 7.54 -0.27
C LYS A 274 15.94 7.79 -0.69
N LEU A 275 15.24 8.75 -0.08
CA LEU A 275 13.88 9.13 -0.48
C LEU A 275 13.80 9.54 -1.95
N VAL A 276 14.78 10.31 -2.43
CA VAL A 276 14.83 10.75 -3.84
C VAL A 276 15.33 9.62 -4.75
N ASN A 277 16.49 9.04 -4.43
CA ASN A 277 17.20 8.14 -5.34
C ASN A 277 16.61 6.72 -5.38
N THR A 278 16.08 6.24 -4.26
CA THR A 278 15.54 4.88 -4.12
C THR A 278 14.03 4.89 -4.01
N GLY A 279 13.49 5.81 -3.20
CA GLY A 279 12.04 5.96 -3.01
C GLY A 279 11.32 6.62 -4.17
N GLY A 280 12.04 7.23 -5.12
CA GLY A 280 11.47 7.90 -6.28
C GLY A 280 10.66 9.15 -5.93
N TYR A 281 10.89 9.77 -4.76
CA TYR A 281 10.16 10.97 -4.37
C TYR A 281 10.54 12.16 -5.27
N THR A 282 9.56 12.71 -5.96
CA THR A 282 9.74 13.81 -6.93
C THR A 282 9.44 15.19 -6.35
N GLY A 283 8.83 15.25 -5.17
CA GLY A 283 8.56 16.49 -4.46
C GLY A 283 9.81 17.14 -3.85
N ARG A 284 9.67 18.39 -3.39
CA ARG A 284 10.73 19.06 -2.62
C ARG A 284 10.79 18.43 -1.23
N VAL A 285 11.92 17.85 -0.88
CA VAL A 285 12.12 17.21 0.43
C VAL A 285 13.35 17.73 1.15
N CYS A 286 13.17 18.06 2.42
CA CYS A 286 14.22 18.19 3.41
C CYS A 286 13.88 17.31 4.63
N VAL A 287 14.86 17.04 5.47
CA VAL A 287 14.65 16.35 6.74
C VAL A 287 15.32 17.20 7.81
N MET A 288 14.51 17.87 8.63
CA MET A 288 15.01 18.69 9.74
C MET A 288 15.52 17.78 10.86
N THR A 289 16.61 18.16 11.51
CA THR A 289 17.22 17.37 12.58
C THR A 289 16.96 18.01 13.94
N LYS A 290 16.56 17.21 14.93
CA LYS A 290 16.44 17.65 16.32
C LYS A 290 17.00 16.60 17.28
N VAL A 291 18.06 16.96 18.00
CA VAL A 291 18.61 16.10 19.06
C VAL A 291 17.95 16.44 20.39
N LEU A 292 17.48 15.42 21.09
CA LEU A 292 16.84 15.53 22.40
C LEU A 292 17.62 14.66 23.40
N CYS A 293 17.84 15.16 24.61
CA CYS A 293 18.56 14.42 25.66
C CYS A 293 17.65 14.18 26.88
N LEU A 294 17.56 12.94 27.36
CA LEU A 294 16.72 12.58 28.51
C LEU A 294 17.29 13.05 29.87
N SER A 295 18.61 13.14 29.99
CA SER A 295 19.28 13.51 31.26
C SER A 295 19.32 15.02 31.51
N SER A 296 19.10 15.84 30.48
CA SER A 296 19.12 17.31 30.63
C SER A 296 17.98 17.80 31.52
N GLN A 297 18.32 18.33 32.69
CA GLN A 297 17.36 18.93 33.63
C GLN A 297 16.91 20.34 33.22
N ASN A 298 17.54 20.96 32.21
CA ASN A 298 17.25 22.32 31.78
C ASN A 298 16.68 22.35 30.37
N ASN A 299 15.38 22.64 30.29
CA ASN A 299 14.59 22.76 29.06
C ASN A 299 14.98 23.94 28.12
N ASN A 300 16.08 24.67 28.33
CA ASN A 300 16.31 25.94 27.62
C ASN A 300 17.76 26.29 27.24
N LYS A 301 18.70 25.35 27.19
CA LYS A 301 20.03 25.62 26.63
C LYS A 301 20.52 24.48 25.75
N THR A 302 20.27 24.59 24.45
CA THR A 302 21.17 24.07 23.41
C THR A 302 22.52 24.76 23.62
N SER A 303 23.45 24.13 24.34
CA SER A 303 24.77 24.70 24.59
C SER A 303 25.81 23.87 23.83
N GLY A 304 26.57 24.58 22.99
CA GLY A 304 27.83 24.10 22.41
C GLY A 304 27.71 23.44 21.04
N GLY A 305 27.48 24.25 19.98
CA GLY A 305 27.75 23.82 18.60
C GLY A 305 26.54 23.68 17.67
N SER A 306 25.35 24.19 18.03
CA SER A 306 24.24 24.18 17.06
C SER A 306 24.56 25.13 15.90
N VAL A 307 24.97 24.57 14.77
CA VAL A 307 24.73 25.20 13.48
C VAL A 307 23.27 25.64 13.48
N SER A 308 23.01 26.91 13.21
CA SER A 308 21.65 27.45 13.13
C SER A 308 20.78 26.48 12.33
N PRO A 309 19.56 26.13 12.79
CA PRO A 309 18.65 25.34 11.96
C PRO A 309 18.59 26.01 10.59
N ILE A 310 18.92 25.25 9.54
CA ILE A 310 18.74 25.76 8.18
C ILE A 310 17.23 25.96 8.04
N ASP A 311 16.80 27.22 8.04
CA ASP A 311 15.39 27.56 7.82
C ASP A 311 15.07 27.30 6.36
N TYR A 312 14.45 26.14 6.12
CA TYR A 312 13.94 25.80 4.81
C TYR A 312 12.73 26.69 4.48
N PRO A 313 12.61 27.18 3.23
CA PRO A 313 11.42 27.90 2.79
C PRO A 313 10.15 27.07 3.05
N SER A 314 9.02 27.74 3.29
CA SER A 314 7.72 27.10 3.52
C SER A 314 7.28 26.16 2.39
N SER A 315 7.86 26.28 1.18
CA SER A 315 7.66 25.34 0.07
C SER A 315 8.20 23.93 0.29
N TYR A 316 8.94 23.69 1.39
CA TYR A 316 9.39 22.35 1.82
C TYR A 316 8.43 21.71 2.83
N ASN A 317 7.38 22.42 3.25
CA ASN A 317 6.37 21.87 4.14
C ASN A 317 5.42 20.97 3.34
N LEU A 318 4.99 19.87 3.95
CA LEU A 318 3.96 18.99 3.38
C LEU A 318 2.59 19.66 3.49
N ALA A 319 2.12 20.31 2.43
CA ALA A 319 0.98 21.21 2.48
C ALA A 319 -0.37 20.47 2.65
N ASN A 320 -0.45 19.23 2.18
CA ASN A 320 -1.69 18.45 2.14
C ASN A 320 -1.44 16.96 2.40
N ILE A 321 -2.53 16.20 2.55
CA ILE A 321 -2.49 14.76 2.83
C ILE A 321 -1.84 13.98 1.68
N GLN A 322 -2.02 14.42 0.43
CA GLN A 322 -1.44 13.75 -0.74
C GLN A 322 0.10 13.80 -0.69
N GLU A 323 0.69 14.96 -0.43
CA GLU A 323 2.15 15.10 -0.30
C GLU A 323 2.73 14.25 0.84
N MET A 324 1.98 14.11 1.94
CA MET A 324 2.35 13.19 3.02
C MET A 324 2.30 11.73 2.57
N GLN A 325 1.26 11.33 1.83
CA GLN A 325 1.11 9.98 1.30
C GLN A 325 2.21 9.64 0.28
N ASP A 326 2.53 10.57 -0.62
CA ASP A 326 3.60 10.40 -1.61
C ASP A 326 4.96 10.21 -0.92
N LEU A 327 5.23 10.99 0.13
CA LEU A 327 6.45 10.84 0.93
C LEU A 327 6.48 9.51 1.69
N LEU A 328 5.34 9.10 2.28
CA LEU A 328 5.23 7.82 2.98
C LEU A 328 5.42 6.64 2.03
N GLN A 329 4.90 6.72 0.80
CA GLN A 329 5.10 5.70 -0.23
C GLN A 329 6.59 5.58 -0.60
N ALA A 330 7.26 6.70 -0.84
CA ALA A 330 8.70 6.72 -1.08
C ALA A 330 9.48 6.14 0.12
N LEU A 331 9.05 6.44 1.35
CA LEU A 331 9.66 5.93 2.57
C LEU A 331 9.49 4.42 2.72
N VAL A 332 8.30 3.88 2.40
CA VAL A 332 8.03 2.44 2.39
C VAL A 332 8.99 1.74 1.42
N ILE A 333 9.20 2.30 0.24
CA ILE A 333 10.19 1.77 -0.71
C ILE A 333 11.59 1.80 -0.10
N VAL A 334 12.01 2.92 0.51
CA VAL A 334 13.33 3.04 1.15
C VAL A 334 13.55 1.98 2.23
N LEU A 335 12.56 1.74 3.08
CA LEU A 335 12.67 0.82 4.22
C LEU A 335 12.54 -0.66 3.82
N LEU A 336 11.67 -0.97 2.86
CA LEU A 336 11.33 -2.34 2.49
C LEU A 336 12.12 -2.85 1.28
N ASN A 337 12.87 -2.00 0.59
CA ASN A 337 13.61 -2.41 -0.60
C ASN A 337 14.76 -3.38 -0.29
N PHE A 338 14.89 -4.38 -1.16
CA PHE A 338 16.07 -5.22 -1.31
C PHE A 338 16.36 -5.47 -2.79
N ARG A 339 17.66 -5.59 -3.11
CA ARG A 339 18.11 -5.94 -4.46
C ARG A 339 17.96 -7.44 -4.68
N SER A 340 17.41 -7.84 -5.83
CA SER A 340 17.44 -9.24 -6.27
C SER A 340 18.79 -9.54 -6.93
N PHE A 341 19.32 -10.74 -6.72
CA PHE A 341 20.55 -11.21 -7.35
C PHE A 341 20.45 -11.40 -8.87
N LEU A 342 19.23 -11.45 -9.42
CA LEU A 342 19.01 -11.53 -10.88
C LEU A 342 19.11 -10.15 -11.57
N SER A 343 19.10 -9.07 -10.79
CA SER A 343 19.17 -7.68 -11.26
C SER A 343 20.46 -7.37 -12.01
N ASP A 344 21.58 -7.96 -11.60
CA ASP A 344 22.90 -7.59 -12.11
C ASP A 344 23.24 -8.23 -13.46
N GLN A 345 22.43 -9.19 -13.95
CA GLN A 345 22.70 -9.92 -15.20
C GLN A 345 22.05 -9.29 -16.45
N LEU A 346 21.10 -8.38 -16.31
CA LEU A 346 20.28 -7.88 -17.44
C LEU A 346 20.33 -6.35 -17.63
N GLY A 347 21.11 -5.61 -16.84
CA GLY A 347 21.16 -4.15 -16.93
C GLY A 347 19.86 -3.44 -16.50
N CYS A 348 18.94 -4.16 -15.86
CA CYS A 348 17.70 -3.64 -15.29
C CYS A 348 17.73 -3.81 -13.76
N GLU A 349 17.60 -2.72 -13.00
CA GLU A 349 17.45 -2.81 -11.55
C GLU A 349 16.03 -3.26 -11.17
N ILE A 350 15.87 -4.49 -10.69
CA ILE A 350 14.59 -5.00 -10.17
C ILE A 350 14.48 -4.65 -8.68
N LEU A 351 13.64 -3.67 -8.38
CA LEU A 351 13.27 -3.29 -7.01
C LEU A 351 12.30 -4.33 -6.43
N ASN A 352 12.68 -4.95 -5.31
CA ASN A 352 11.80 -5.88 -4.59
C ASN A 352 11.51 -5.34 -3.20
N LEU A 353 10.26 -5.50 -2.75
CA LEU A 353 9.83 -5.06 -1.43
C LEU A 353 9.62 -6.27 -0.52
N LEU A 354 10.09 -6.15 0.72
CA LEU A 354 9.78 -7.10 1.76
C LEU A 354 8.29 -7.12 2.07
N THR A 355 7.75 -8.31 2.33
CA THR A 355 6.38 -8.43 2.83
C THR A 355 6.28 -7.90 4.27
N ALA A 356 5.07 -7.61 4.75
CA ALA A 356 4.86 -7.16 6.13
C ALA A 356 5.41 -8.16 7.17
N GLN A 357 5.20 -9.47 6.94
CA GLN A 357 5.72 -10.54 7.82
C GLN A 357 7.25 -10.58 7.84
N GLN A 358 7.86 -10.40 6.66
CA GLN A 358 9.30 -10.34 6.50
C GLN A 358 9.90 -9.13 7.23
N TYR A 359 9.29 -7.95 7.09
CA TYR A 359 9.70 -6.75 7.80
C TYR A 359 9.52 -6.88 9.33
N GLU A 360 8.42 -7.51 9.78
CA GLU A 360 8.20 -7.77 11.20
C GLU A 360 9.36 -8.56 11.82
N ILE A 361 9.91 -9.56 11.11
CA ILE A 361 11.09 -10.31 11.55
C ILE A 361 12.30 -9.38 11.69
N LEU A 362 12.56 -8.49 10.71
CA LEU A 362 13.66 -7.53 10.74
C LEU A 362 13.51 -6.43 11.80
N SER A 363 12.28 -6.13 12.19
CA SER A 363 11.96 -5.12 13.21
C SER A 363 12.28 -5.57 14.64
N LYS A 364 12.53 -6.87 14.85
CA LYS A 364 12.85 -7.42 16.18
C LYS A 364 14.18 -6.88 16.71
N SER A 365 14.25 -6.70 18.03
CA SER A 365 15.45 -6.19 18.68
C SER A 365 16.55 -7.25 18.75
N LEU A 366 17.63 -7.02 17.99
CA LEU A 366 18.82 -7.87 18.02
C LEU A 366 19.54 -7.88 19.38
N ARG A 367 19.40 -6.81 20.17
CA ARG A 367 19.98 -6.75 21.53
C ARG A 367 19.27 -7.67 22.53
N LYS A 368 17.97 -7.93 22.33
CA LYS A 368 17.18 -8.85 23.17
C LYS A 368 17.22 -10.28 22.67
N THR A 369 17.31 -10.45 21.36
CA THR A 369 17.22 -11.73 20.69
C THR A 369 18.55 -12.00 19.99
N ARG A 370 19.42 -12.77 20.65
CA ARG A 370 20.75 -13.13 20.13
C ARG A 370 20.72 -14.24 19.08
N GLU A 371 19.64 -15.01 19.07
CA GLU A 371 19.42 -16.12 18.14
C GLU A 371 18.14 -15.88 17.37
N LEU A 372 18.19 -15.94 16.03
CA LEU A 372 17.03 -15.74 15.19
C LEU A 372 16.88 -16.88 14.20
N PHE A 373 15.72 -17.52 14.25
CA PHE A 373 15.36 -18.61 13.35
C PHE A 373 14.38 -18.11 12.29
N VAL A 374 14.73 -18.27 11.02
CA VAL A 374 13.89 -17.87 9.87
C VAL A 374 13.31 -19.13 9.23
N HIS A 375 12.09 -19.48 9.61
CA HIS A 375 11.36 -20.62 9.05
C HIS A 375 10.39 -20.18 7.94
N GLY A 376 10.14 -21.05 6.97
CA GLY A 376 9.22 -20.77 5.87
C GLY A 376 9.32 -21.77 4.72
N LEU A 377 8.28 -21.82 3.88
CA LEU A 377 8.24 -22.69 2.70
C LEU A 377 9.29 -22.27 1.65
N PRO A 378 9.67 -23.15 0.70
CA PRO A 378 10.47 -22.77 -0.46
C PRO A 378 9.88 -21.53 -1.17
N GLY A 379 10.74 -20.62 -1.63
CA GLY A 379 10.32 -19.38 -2.29
C GLY A 379 9.87 -18.23 -1.37
N SER A 380 9.73 -18.43 -0.06
CA SER A 380 9.24 -17.40 0.87
C SER A 380 10.23 -16.27 1.20
N GLY A 381 11.37 -16.18 0.49
CA GLY A 381 12.39 -15.15 0.72
C GLY A 381 13.24 -15.31 1.98
N LYS A 382 13.32 -16.51 2.58
CA LYS A 382 14.10 -16.75 3.82
C LYS A 382 15.55 -16.27 3.73
N THR A 383 16.20 -16.56 2.61
CA THR A 383 17.60 -16.19 2.36
C THR A 383 17.78 -14.68 2.37
N ILE A 384 16.89 -13.94 1.71
CA ILE A 384 16.90 -12.47 1.69
C ILE A 384 16.76 -11.92 3.12
N ILE A 385 15.85 -12.51 3.91
CA ILE A 385 15.66 -12.10 5.30
C ILE A 385 16.91 -12.35 6.12
N ALA A 386 17.51 -13.53 6.01
CA ALA A 386 18.77 -13.85 6.68
C ALA A 386 19.87 -12.83 6.33
N MET A 387 20.02 -12.50 5.05
CA MET A 387 21.01 -11.51 4.60
C MET A 387 20.76 -10.12 5.16
N LYS A 388 19.51 -9.65 5.13
CA LYS A 388 19.13 -8.37 5.75
C LYS A 388 19.37 -8.36 7.27
N ILE A 389 19.15 -9.47 7.95
CA ILE A 389 19.47 -9.60 9.38
C ILE A 389 20.98 -9.51 9.59
N MET A 390 21.79 -10.18 8.78
CA MET A 390 23.25 -10.12 8.88
C MET A 390 23.78 -8.69 8.65
N GLU A 391 23.27 -7.98 7.63
CA GLU A 391 23.56 -6.55 7.43
C GLU A 391 23.21 -5.73 8.69
N LYS A 392 22.04 -5.98 9.27
CA LYS A 392 21.58 -5.30 10.47
C LYS A 392 22.47 -5.62 11.69
N ILE A 393 22.91 -6.87 11.85
CA ILE A 393 23.84 -7.30 12.92
C ILE A 393 25.16 -6.53 12.78
N ARG A 394 25.76 -6.48 11.59
CA ARG A 394 27.01 -5.73 11.36
C ARG A 394 26.88 -4.27 11.77
N ASN A 395 25.80 -3.62 11.32
CA ASN A 395 25.57 -2.21 11.61
C ASN A 395 25.25 -1.94 13.09
N THR A 396 24.60 -2.89 13.78
CA THR A 396 24.25 -2.78 15.21
C THR A 396 25.44 -3.03 16.13
N PHE A 397 26.27 -4.02 15.80
CA PHE A 397 27.36 -4.48 16.67
C PHE A 397 28.76 -4.10 16.17
N HIS A 398 28.84 -3.36 15.07
CA HIS A 398 30.09 -2.93 14.41
C HIS A 398 31.06 -4.10 14.19
N CYS A 399 30.53 -5.20 13.66
CA CYS A 399 31.29 -6.41 13.43
C CYS A 399 31.45 -6.76 11.96
N GLU A 400 32.53 -7.47 11.66
CA GLU A 400 32.81 -8.02 10.33
C GLU A 400 31.94 -9.26 10.04
N THR A 401 31.81 -9.61 8.76
CA THR A 401 30.99 -10.76 8.31
C THR A 401 31.42 -12.09 8.90
N ASP A 402 32.71 -12.29 9.14
CA ASP A 402 33.28 -13.52 9.73
C ASP A 402 32.87 -13.74 11.20
N ARG A 403 32.40 -12.69 11.88
CA ARG A 403 31.87 -12.76 13.26
C ARG A 403 30.39 -13.14 13.32
N ILE A 404 29.74 -13.35 12.18
CA ILE A 404 28.32 -13.68 12.10
C ILE A 404 28.14 -15.14 11.69
N LEU A 405 27.58 -15.95 12.57
CA LEU A 405 27.28 -17.35 12.28
C LEU A 405 25.97 -17.46 11.50
N TYR A 406 26.07 -17.86 10.23
CA TYR A 406 24.93 -18.23 9.39
C TYR A 406 24.86 -19.74 9.21
N ILE A 407 23.74 -20.34 9.59
CA ILE A 407 23.46 -21.78 9.43
C ILE A 407 22.31 -21.94 8.44
N CYS A 408 22.53 -22.71 7.38
CA CYS A 408 21.49 -23.07 6.41
C CYS A 408 21.57 -24.55 6.04
N GLU A 409 20.42 -25.12 5.69
CA GLU A 409 20.29 -26.55 5.33
C GLU A 409 20.85 -26.87 3.93
N ASN A 410 20.95 -25.86 3.06
CA ASN A 410 21.33 -26.02 1.67
C ASN A 410 22.76 -25.51 1.44
N GLN A 411 23.63 -26.41 0.98
CA GLN A 411 25.06 -26.15 0.83
C GLN A 411 25.40 -25.15 -0.30
N PRO A 412 24.80 -25.23 -1.51
CA PRO A 412 24.95 -24.18 -2.53
C PRO A 412 24.54 -22.77 -2.04
N LEU A 413 23.49 -22.67 -1.23
CA LEU A 413 23.07 -21.38 -0.65
C LEU A 413 24.07 -20.84 0.38
N ARG A 414 24.75 -21.72 1.14
CA ARG A 414 25.83 -21.33 2.05
C ARG A 414 26.98 -20.71 1.27
N ASP A 415 27.42 -21.40 0.22
CA ASP A 415 28.57 -21.01 -0.58
C ASP A 415 28.29 -19.75 -1.43
N PHE A 416 27.02 -19.42 -1.67
CA PHE A 416 26.61 -18.17 -2.32
C PHE A 416 26.62 -16.94 -1.40
N ILE A 417 26.43 -17.14 -0.10
CA ILE A 417 26.31 -16.06 0.89
C ILE A 417 27.66 -15.71 1.54
N GLN A 418 28.55 -16.69 1.66
CA GLN A 418 29.95 -16.51 2.08
C GLN A 418 30.75 -15.81 0.99
#